data_AF-A0A3D4F6S9-F1
#
_entry.id   AF-A0A3D4F6S9-F1
#
_cell.length_a   1.000
_cell.length_b   1.000
_cell.length_c   1.000
_cell.angle_alpha   90.00
_cell.angle_beta   90.00
_cell.angle_gamma   90.00
#
_symmetry.space_group_name_H-M   'P 1'
#
loop_
_entity.id
_entity.type
_entity.pdbx_description
1 polymer ?
#
loop_
_entity_poly.entity_id
_entity_poly.type
_entity_poly.pdbx_seq_one_letter_code
_entity_poly.pdbx_strand_id
1 'polypeptide(L)'
;MVGEEHWVGWAQGAAYTTGQDWMIYEPEDGMGSETPQRLMELKNGKLWMAAGSHVYELDRNRWEKIYYAGDKINDMLETRDGGIWLATNNGVHPFINDGWLSHNTQEGLPSNTVYKLFEDRTGNILAATTRGLCRNVPESDLSPPLTTILTDTTASKEGIGKGSEIRFQGVDRWQQTSASRLLYSYRQDNNPWSAFSPTNRIVLGDLAAGNHRIEVRSMDRNGNQEMPRPPLSFVYTIPWKEDPRLMELIMGAMVIMVVLAGLAVNRHIRLKRSYAEVERLVRSRTEELEKANRELLQDQKMKALGTLASGIAHDFNSILSIIKGSVQLIESRSQKPEIIQKRIQRIHSVIDQGAGIVHSMLGYVRRGAKRIASADLNEVVGEAVKMAEASRSDVEVQIMKPPHPMEVPVDADLIKQILINLIHNASEAMQDKGIVTVRISQKNQYRGHFLWKSDISTPLACIEVEDQGIGIEEANLARVIEPFYTTKAFSARHGTGLGLSMVYEMAKEMDASLTVESTPGQGSSFRIFIALK
;
A
#
# COMPACT_ATOMS: atom_id res chain seq x y z
N MET A 1 -54.83 65.68 -38.40
CA MET A 1 -55.58 65.86 -37.14
C MET A 1 -55.63 64.52 -36.46
N VAL A 2 -55.19 64.51 -35.22
CA VAL A 2 -55.19 63.37 -34.30
C VAL A 2 -55.88 63.88 -33.06
N GLY A 3 -57.09 63.39 -32.74
CA GLY A 3 -57.95 64.05 -31.75
C GLY A 3 -58.17 65.54 -32.06
N GLU A 4 -57.87 66.40 -31.09
CA GLU A 4 -57.91 67.88 -31.21
C GLU A 4 -56.56 68.49 -31.66
N GLU A 5 -55.54 67.66 -31.89
CA GLU A 5 -54.19 68.11 -32.24
C GLU A 5 -53.98 68.20 -33.76
N HIS A 6 -53.36 69.29 -34.18
CA HIS A 6 -52.94 69.54 -35.55
C HIS A 6 -51.46 69.21 -35.73
N TRP A 7 -51.19 68.04 -36.28
CA TRP A 7 -49.84 67.57 -36.60
C TRP A 7 -49.40 67.99 -38.01
N VAL A 8 -48.15 68.46 -38.12
CA VAL A 8 -47.47 68.82 -39.38
C VAL A 8 -46.09 68.18 -39.40
N GLY A 9 -45.72 67.54 -40.51
CA GLY A 9 -44.40 66.95 -40.72
C GLY A 9 -43.66 67.60 -41.88
N TRP A 10 -42.34 67.69 -41.78
CA TRP A 10 -41.43 68.15 -42.85
C TRP A 10 -40.18 67.26 -42.90
N ALA A 11 -39.26 67.56 -43.81
CA ALA A 11 -38.12 66.70 -44.12
C ALA A 11 -37.19 66.36 -42.94
N GLN A 12 -37.28 67.07 -41.81
CA GLN A 12 -36.38 66.93 -40.66
C GLN A 12 -37.10 67.11 -39.32
N GLY A 13 -38.41 66.86 -39.26
CA GLY A 13 -39.14 66.97 -38.00
C GLY A 13 -40.64 66.86 -38.15
N ALA A 14 -41.29 66.86 -36.99
CA ALA A 14 -42.74 66.93 -36.87
C ALA A 14 -43.08 67.92 -35.75
N ALA A 15 -44.21 68.61 -35.88
CA ALA A 15 -44.71 69.47 -34.82
C ALA A 15 -46.21 69.28 -34.66
N TYR A 16 -46.72 69.52 -33.46
CA TYR A 16 -48.16 69.55 -33.21
C TYR A 16 -48.57 70.80 -32.45
N THR A 17 -49.85 71.17 -32.60
CA THR A 17 -50.48 72.25 -31.85
C THR A 17 -51.92 71.90 -31.48
N THR A 18 -52.35 72.37 -30.32
CA THR A 18 -53.76 72.36 -29.85
C THR A 18 -54.43 73.72 -29.99
N GLY A 19 -53.74 74.72 -30.57
CA GLY A 19 -54.30 76.02 -30.93
C GLY A 19 -53.51 77.25 -30.49
N GLN A 20 -52.73 77.20 -29.40
CA GLN A 20 -51.97 78.37 -28.91
C GLN A 20 -50.44 78.23 -29.02
N ASP A 21 -49.88 77.05 -28.76
CA ASP A 21 -48.44 76.80 -28.83
C ASP A 21 -48.12 75.62 -29.77
N TRP A 22 -46.91 75.63 -30.33
CA TRP A 22 -46.36 74.55 -31.14
C TRP A 22 -45.31 73.78 -30.36
N MET A 23 -45.46 72.47 -30.30
CA MET A 23 -44.42 71.56 -29.80
C MET A 23 -43.72 70.92 -31.00
N ILE A 24 -42.39 71.05 -31.06
CA ILE A 24 -41.55 70.60 -32.17
C ILE A 24 -40.75 69.37 -31.72
N TYR A 25 -40.75 68.34 -32.56
CA TYR A 25 -39.87 67.18 -32.47
C TYR A 25 -38.76 67.30 -33.52
N GLU A 26 -37.52 67.29 -33.04
CA GLU A 26 -36.31 67.29 -33.85
C GLU A 26 -35.78 65.86 -34.05
N PRO A 27 -34.82 65.63 -34.98
CA PRO A 27 -34.24 64.30 -35.20
C PRO A 27 -33.66 63.66 -33.92
N GLU A 28 -33.20 64.49 -32.98
CA GLU A 28 -32.62 64.12 -31.69
C GLU A 28 -33.66 63.49 -30.74
N ASP A 29 -34.96 63.78 -30.95
CA ASP A 29 -36.08 63.22 -30.19
C ASP A 29 -36.47 61.79 -30.63
N GLY A 30 -35.55 61.10 -31.32
CA GLY A 30 -35.66 59.69 -31.69
C GLY A 30 -36.27 59.42 -33.07
N MET A 31 -36.80 60.44 -33.74
CA MET A 31 -37.42 60.35 -35.06
C MET A 31 -36.41 60.14 -36.21
N GLY A 32 -35.15 60.54 -36.01
CA GLY A 32 -34.13 60.53 -37.06
C GLY A 32 -34.36 61.60 -38.14
N SER A 33 -33.57 61.57 -39.22
CA SER A 33 -33.63 62.57 -40.32
C SER A 33 -34.63 62.20 -41.44
N GLU A 34 -35.58 61.33 -41.15
CA GLU A 34 -36.49 60.77 -42.14
C GLU A 34 -37.78 61.59 -42.22
N THR A 35 -38.26 61.86 -43.45
CA THR A 35 -39.51 62.60 -43.65
C THR A 35 -40.71 61.75 -43.22
N PRO A 36 -41.54 62.20 -42.26
CA PRO A 36 -42.76 61.51 -41.89
C PRO A 36 -43.75 61.53 -43.06
N GLN A 37 -44.19 60.33 -43.45
CA GLN A 37 -45.14 60.13 -44.55
C GLN A 37 -46.57 60.04 -44.02
N ARG A 38 -46.74 59.44 -42.85
CA ARG A 38 -48.04 59.24 -42.20
C ARG A 38 -47.88 59.26 -40.70
N LEU A 39 -48.79 59.96 -40.02
CA LEU A 39 -48.91 59.96 -38.56
C LEU A 39 -50.38 59.77 -38.20
N MET A 40 -50.65 58.88 -37.25
CA MET A 40 -52.00 58.55 -36.78
C MET A 40 -51.98 58.13 -35.32
N GLU A 41 -53.05 58.45 -34.62
CA GLU A 41 -53.40 57.81 -33.36
C GLU A 41 -54.22 56.57 -33.68
N LEU A 42 -53.74 55.44 -33.19
CA LEU A 42 -54.42 54.17 -33.28
C LEU A 42 -55.57 54.12 -32.28
N LYS A 43 -56.56 53.24 -32.50
CA LYS A 43 -57.69 53.05 -31.58
C LYS A 43 -57.30 52.67 -30.15
N ASN A 44 -56.09 52.17 -29.94
CA ASN A 44 -55.54 51.86 -28.62
C ASN A 44 -54.92 53.08 -27.91
N GLY A 45 -55.01 54.28 -28.48
CA GLY A 45 -54.50 55.54 -27.94
C GLY A 45 -53.00 55.75 -28.17
N LYS A 46 -52.31 54.86 -28.89
CA LYS A 46 -50.90 55.02 -29.24
C LYS A 46 -50.74 55.88 -30.49
N LEU A 47 -49.74 56.75 -30.47
CA LEU A 47 -49.38 57.56 -31.62
C LEU A 47 -48.28 56.86 -32.43
N TRP A 48 -48.60 56.51 -33.66
CA TRP A 48 -47.67 55.86 -34.59
C TRP A 48 -47.36 56.76 -35.79
N MET A 49 -46.11 56.71 -36.21
CA MET A 49 -45.59 57.48 -37.33
C MET A 49 -44.78 56.60 -38.26
N ALA A 50 -45.12 56.63 -39.54
CA ALA A 50 -44.29 56.05 -40.60
C ALA A 50 -43.40 57.15 -41.20
N ALA A 51 -42.08 56.98 -41.08
CA ALA A 51 -41.08 57.90 -41.62
C ALA A 51 -39.93 57.14 -42.29
N GLY A 52 -39.61 57.51 -43.52
CA GLY A 52 -38.59 56.81 -44.31
C GLY A 52 -38.94 55.32 -44.46
N SER A 53 -38.10 54.45 -43.90
CA SER A 53 -38.26 52.98 -43.92
C SER A 53 -38.71 52.37 -42.58
N HIS A 54 -39.08 53.20 -41.61
CA HIS A 54 -39.37 52.76 -40.23
C HIS A 54 -40.74 53.24 -39.74
N VAL A 55 -41.30 52.46 -38.81
CA VAL A 55 -42.44 52.89 -37.99
C VAL A 55 -41.93 53.23 -36.59
N TYR A 56 -42.44 54.34 -36.07
CA TYR A 56 -42.12 54.87 -34.76
C TYR A 56 -43.38 54.90 -33.89
N GLU A 57 -43.23 54.58 -32.61
CA GLU A 57 -44.23 54.79 -31.57
C GLU A 57 -43.78 55.94 -30.66
N LEU A 58 -44.69 56.83 -30.28
CA LEU A 58 -44.40 57.87 -29.29
C LEU A 58 -44.52 57.27 -27.88
N ASP A 59 -43.39 57.12 -27.17
CA ASP A 59 -43.37 56.78 -25.76
C ASP A 59 -42.71 57.89 -24.94
N ARG A 60 -43.38 58.34 -23.87
CA ARG A 60 -42.89 59.38 -22.94
C ARG A 60 -42.26 60.60 -23.63
N ASN A 61 -42.91 61.10 -24.68
CA ASN A 61 -42.48 62.26 -25.46
C ASN A 61 -41.21 62.04 -26.31
N ARG A 62 -40.88 60.79 -26.63
CA ARG A 62 -39.78 60.41 -27.53
C ARG A 62 -40.27 59.38 -28.55
N TRP A 63 -39.78 59.47 -29.78
CA TRP A 63 -40.09 58.50 -30.83
C TRP A 63 -39.18 57.28 -30.73
N GLU A 64 -39.77 56.09 -30.60
CA GLU A 64 -39.05 54.82 -30.57
C GLU A 64 -39.32 54.00 -31.83
N LYS A 65 -38.26 53.45 -32.43
CA LYS A 65 -38.37 52.58 -33.63
C LYS A 65 -38.96 51.23 -33.23
N ILE A 66 -40.15 50.92 -33.75
CA ILE A 66 -40.83 49.65 -33.47
C ILE A 66 -40.76 48.67 -34.63
N TYR A 67 -40.52 49.16 -35.86
CA TYR A 67 -40.45 48.31 -37.04
C TYR A 67 -39.57 48.89 -38.16
N TYR A 68 -38.84 48.03 -38.86
CA TYR A 68 -38.13 48.35 -40.09
C TYR A 68 -38.78 47.60 -41.25
N ALA A 69 -39.34 48.34 -42.20
CA ALA A 69 -40.10 47.78 -43.30
C ALA A 69 -39.22 47.37 -44.50
N GLY A 70 -37.90 47.44 -44.37
CA GLY A 70 -36.93 47.09 -45.42
C GLY A 70 -36.70 48.19 -46.45
N ASP A 71 -37.75 48.93 -46.82
CA ASP A 71 -37.72 49.98 -47.83
C ASP A 71 -38.65 51.14 -47.42
N LYS A 72 -38.68 52.22 -48.21
CA LYS A 72 -39.50 53.40 -47.97
C LYS A 72 -40.98 53.03 -47.84
N ILE A 73 -41.58 53.48 -46.75
CA ILE A 73 -43.01 53.40 -46.48
C ILE A 73 -43.69 54.54 -47.24
N ASN A 74 -44.71 54.20 -48.03
CA ASN A 74 -45.48 55.14 -48.82
C ASN A 74 -46.82 55.50 -48.15
N ASP A 75 -47.43 54.55 -47.42
CA ASP A 75 -48.69 54.75 -46.74
C ASP A 75 -48.81 53.82 -45.52
N MET A 76 -49.64 54.22 -44.55
CA MET A 76 -50.00 53.43 -43.37
C MET A 76 -51.51 53.56 -43.14
N LEU A 77 -52.16 52.42 -42.91
CA LEU A 77 -53.61 52.29 -42.76
C LEU A 77 -53.93 51.46 -41.51
N GLU A 78 -54.74 52.01 -40.61
CA GLU A 78 -55.42 51.24 -39.57
C GLU A 78 -56.80 50.82 -40.09
N THR A 79 -57.09 49.53 -40.02
CA THR A 79 -58.33 48.93 -40.51
C THR A 79 -59.44 49.00 -39.46
N ARG A 80 -60.70 48.80 -39.87
CA ARG A 80 -61.85 48.88 -38.95
C ARG A 80 -61.80 47.89 -37.79
N ASP A 81 -61.19 46.74 -37.99
CA ASP A 81 -60.92 45.71 -36.98
C ASP A 81 -59.68 46.01 -36.10
N GLY A 82 -58.95 47.09 -36.36
CA GLY A 82 -57.76 47.51 -35.60
C GLY A 82 -56.45 46.91 -36.08
N GLY A 83 -56.45 46.19 -37.22
CA GLY A 83 -55.23 45.79 -37.90
C GLY A 83 -54.47 46.99 -38.48
N ILE A 84 -53.15 46.86 -38.62
CA ILE A 84 -52.31 47.95 -39.18
C ILE A 84 -51.61 47.42 -40.41
N TRP A 85 -51.64 48.20 -41.48
CA TRP A 85 -51.08 47.83 -42.77
C TRP A 85 -50.18 48.94 -43.28
N LEU A 86 -48.98 48.57 -43.73
CA LEU A 86 -48.04 49.49 -44.39
C LEU A 86 -47.94 49.17 -45.87
N ALA A 87 -47.94 50.20 -46.70
CA ALA A 87 -47.49 50.09 -48.09
C ALA A 87 -46.06 50.59 -48.19
N THR A 88 -45.21 49.83 -48.87
CA THR A 88 -43.80 50.18 -49.07
C THR A 88 -43.40 50.01 -50.53
N ASN A 89 -42.17 50.41 -50.85
CA ASN A 89 -41.57 50.11 -52.15
C ASN A 89 -41.25 48.62 -52.36
N ASN A 90 -41.29 47.82 -51.29
CA ASN A 90 -40.96 46.40 -51.28
C ASN A 90 -42.13 45.49 -50.84
N GLY A 91 -43.36 46.00 -50.83
CA GLY A 91 -44.56 45.21 -50.64
C GLY A 91 -45.57 45.84 -49.70
N VAL A 92 -46.40 44.99 -49.12
CA VAL A 92 -47.38 45.33 -48.09
C VAL A 92 -46.99 44.62 -46.80
N HIS A 93 -47.03 45.34 -45.68
CA HIS A 93 -46.64 44.79 -44.39
C HIS A 93 -47.81 44.90 -43.41
N PRO A 94 -48.61 43.83 -43.25
CA PRO A 94 -49.62 43.78 -42.22
C PRO A 94 -49.00 43.49 -40.85
N PHE A 95 -49.51 44.16 -39.82
CA PHE A 95 -49.28 43.86 -38.42
C PHE A 95 -50.46 43.05 -37.89
N ILE A 96 -50.23 41.75 -37.68
CA ILE A 96 -51.26 40.78 -37.28
C ILE A 96 -50.69 39.96 -36.11
N ASN A 97 -51.46 39.80 -35.04
CA ASN A 97 -51.12 38.97 -33.88
C ASN A 97 -49.73 39.27 -33.29
N ASP A 98 -49.44 40.55 -33.05
CA ASP A 98 -48.15 41.07 -32.53
C ASP A 98 -46.92 40.76 -33.41
N GLY A 99 -47.15 40.46 -34.70
CA GLY A 99 -46.11 40.17 -35.68
C GLY A 99 -46.29 40.96 -36.96
N TRP A 100 -45.18 41.48 -37.49
CA TRP A 100 -45.15 42.07 -38.82
C TRP A 100 -44.94 41.01 -39.89
N LEU A 101 -45.88 40.94 -40.82
CA LEU A 101 -45.79 40.14 -42.02
C LEU A 101 -45.27 41.01 -43.17
N SER A 102 -44.87 40.37 -44.26
CA SER A 102 -44.45 41.06 -45.49
C SER A 102 -44.93 40.23 -46.67
N HIS A 103 -45.73 40.88 -47.50
CA HIS A 103 -46.30 40.37 -48.74
C HIS A 103 -45.67 41.13 -49.89
N ASN A 104 -45.11 40.40 -50.86
CA ASN A 104 -44.54 40.96 -52.08
C ASN A 104 -45.08 40.18 -53.30
N THR A 105 -44.43 40.29 -54.45
CA THR A 105 -44.86 39.58 -55.67
C THR A 105 -44.91 38.05 -55.51
N GLN A 106 -44.18 37.48 -54.54
CA GLN A 106 -44.26 36.04 -54.23
C GLN A 106 -45.58 35.66 -53.56
N GLU A 107 -46.23 36.59 -52.86
CA GLU A 107 -47.55 36.42 -52.23
C GLU A 107 -48.69 36.85 -53.19
N GLY A 108 -48.39 37.10 -54.46
CA GLY A 108 -49.40 37.43 -55.48
C GLY A 108 -49.64 38.92 -55.70
N LEU A 109 -48.84 39.81 -55.09
CA LEU A 109 -48.91 41.24 -55.43
C LEU A 109 -48.48 41.47 -56.89
N PRO A 110 -49.20 42.29 -57.68
CA PRO A 110 -48.83 42.58 -59.06
C PRO A 110 -47.46 43.27 -59.20
N SER A 111 -47.02 44.00 -58.17
CA SER A 111 -45.72 44.64 -58.09
C SER A 111 -45.35 44.91 -56.62
N ASN A 112 -44.05 44.94 -56.30
CA ASN A 112 -43.56 45.21 -54.96
C ASN A 112 -43.83 46.66 -54.52
N THR A 113 -43.79 47.62 -55.44
CA THR A 113 -44.01 49.02 -55.09
C THR A 113 -45.50 49.30 -54.91
N VAL A 114 -45.90 49.55 -53.67
CA VAL A 114 -47.27 49.89 -53.29
C VAL A 114 -47.32 51.35 -52.84
N TYR A 115 -48.18 52.14 -53.48
CA TYR A 115 -48.30 53.57 -53.20
C TYR A 115 -49.30 53.88 -52.11
N LYS A 116 -50.39 53.11 -52.04
CA LYS A 116 -51.52 53.44 -51.18
C LYS A 116 -52.34 52.22 -50.82
N LEU A 117 -52.90 52.23 -49.60
CA LEU A 117 -53.80 51.20 -49.10
C LEU A 117 -55.19 51.77 -48.87
N PHE A 118 -56.20 50.94 -49.08
CA PHE A 118 -57.59 51.29 -48.82
C PHE A 118 -58.33 50.10 -48.25
N GLU A 119 -59.25 50.33 -47.33
CA GLU A 119 -60.20 49.32 -46.88
C GLU A 119 -61.54 49.54 -47.59
N ASP A 120 -62.09 48.49 -48.22
CA ASP A 120 -63.41 48.55 -48.84
C ASP A 120 -64.55 48.45 -47.80
N ARG A 121 -65.82 48.46 -48.26
CA ARG A 121 -66.97 48.37 -47.34
C ARG A 121 -67.14 46.99 -46.69
N THR A 122 -66.52 45.96 -47.26
CA THR A 122 -66.55 44.59 -46.75
C THR A 122 -65.40 44.28 -45.81
N GLY A 123 -64.46 45.22 -45.63
CA GLY A 123 -63.28 45.05 -44.76
C GLY A 123 -62.05 44.49 -45.50
N ASN A 124 -62.12 44.30 -46.82
CA ASN A 124 -60.96 43.83 -47.58
C ASN A 124 -59.99 44.98 -47.88
N ILE A 125 -58.70 44.65 -47.90
CA ILE A 125 -57.63 45.61 -48.19
C ILE A 125 -57.32 45.63 -49.67
N LEU A 126 -57.32 46.83 -50.24
CA LEU A 126 -56.96 47.14 -51.61
C LEU A 126 -55.60 47.83 -51.63
N ALA A 127 -54.64 47.25 -52.34
CA ALA A 127 -53.31 47.79 -52.53
C ALA A 127 -53.15 48.36 -53.95
N ALA A 128 -52.82 49.65 -54.04
CA ALA A 128 -52.52 50.32 -55.30
C ALA A 128 -51.03 50.17 -55.62
N THR A 129 -50.71 49.27 -56.56
CA THR A 129 -49.34 48.97 -56.98
C THR A 129 -48.97 49.66 -58.29
N THR A 130 -47.69 49.70 -58.64
CA THR A 130 -47.23 50.20 -59.96
C THR A 130 -47.79 49.45 -61.16
N ARG A 131 -48.29 48.21 -60.97
CA ARG A 131 -48.84 47.36 -62.04
C ARG A 131 -50.34 47.09 -61.91
N GLY A 132 -51.04 47.88 -61.09
CA GLY A 132 -52.50 47.81 -60.92
C GLY A 132 -52.95 47.65 -59.47
N LEU A 133 -54.26 47.48 -59.29
CA LEU A 133 -54.89 47.27 -57.97
C LEU A 133 -54.93 45.79 -57.63
N CYS A 134 -54.60 45.46 -56.39
CA CYS A 134 -54.72 44.12 -55.82
C CYS A 134 -55.68 44.14 -54.64
N ARG A 135 -56.50 43.10 -54.48
CA ARG A 135 -57.39 42.92 -53.33
C ARG A 135 -56.92 41.74 -52.50
N ASN A 136 -56.72 41.96 -51.20
CA ASN A 136 -56.50 40.88 -50.26
C ASN A 136 -57.81 40.09 -50.05
N VAL A 137 -57.73 38.76 -50.06
CA VAL A 137 -58.85 37.85 -49.81
C VAL A 137 -58.43 36.88 -48.70
N PRO A 138 -58.66 37.23 -47.43
CA PRO A 138 -58.21 36.43 -46.27
C PRO A 138 -58.80 35.01 -46.24
N GLU A 139 -59.97 34.80 -46.84
CA GLU A 139 -60.68 33.51 -46.87
C GLU A 139 -60.02 32.44 -47.78
N SER A 140 -58.95 32.79 -48.49
CA SER A 140 -58.30 31.92 -49.48
C SER A 140 -57.43 30.81 -48.88
N ASP A 141 -56.91 30.99 -47.66
CA ASP A 141 -56.24 29.93 -46.91
C ASP A 141 -56.39 30.14 -45.39
N LEU A 142 -57.03 29.17 -44.74
CA LEU A 142 -57.25 29.12 -43.29
C LEU A 142 -56.40 28.03 -42.62
N SER A 143 -55.53 27.34 -43.37
CA SER A 143 -54.79 26.19 -42.88
C SER A 143 -53.51 26.65 -42.21
N PRO A 144 -53.31 26.39 -40.90
CA PRO A 144 -52.05 26.72 -40.27
C PRO A 144 -50.91 25.80 -40.77
N PRO A 145 -49.67 26.30 -40.77
CA PRO A 145 -48.49 25.49 -41.07
C PRO A 145 -48.26 24.44 -39.98
N LEU A 146 -47.48 23.41 -40.32
CA LEU A 146 -47.15 22.31 -39.42
C LEU A 146 -45.66 22.28 -39.12
N THR A 147 -45.29 22.43 -37.85
CA THR A 147 -43.88 22.42 -37.42
C THR A 147 -43.44 21.02 -36.99
N THR A 148 -42.25 20.64 -37.45
CA THR A 148 -41.51 19.46 -37.01
C THR A 148 -40.21 19.91 -36.34
N ILE A 149 -39.96 19.46 -35.12
CA ILE A 149 -38.68 19.69 -34.43
C ILE A 149 -37.66 18.69 -34.99
N LEU A 150 -36.58 19.22 -35.54
CA LEU A 150 -35.48 18.46 -36.10
C LEU A 150 -34.42 18.30 -34.99
N THR A 151 -34.60 17.30 -34.14
CA THR A 151 -33.52 16.83 -33.26
C THR A 151 -32.52 16.04 -34.08
N ASP A 152 -31.27 16.49 -34.09
CA ASP A 152 -30.16 15.75 -34.70
C ASP A 152 -30.01 14.42 -33.95
N THR A 153 -30.43 13.33 -34.59
CA THR A 153 -30.62 11.99 -33.98
C THR A 153 -29.31 11.30 -33.55
N THR A 154 -28.22 12.04 -33.40
CA THR A 154 -26.98 11.57 -32.77
C THR A 154 -26.88 11.92 -31.30
N ALA A 155 -27.61 12.94 -30.83
CA ALA A 155 -27.81 13.19 -29.40
C ALA A 155 -29.09 12.50 -28.96
N SER A 156 -28.97 11.42 -28.18
CA SER A 156 -30.08 10.92 -27.37
C SER A 156 -30.66 12.10 -26.56
N LYS A 157 -31.91 11.99 -26.10
CA LYS A 157 -32.54 12.97 -25.20
C LYS A 157 -31.71 13.33 -23.95
N GLU A 158 -30.60 12.63 -23.70
CA GLU A 158 -29.62 12.83 -22.63
C GLU A 158 -28.52 13.86 -22.98
N GLY A 159 -28.44 14.35 -24.23
CA GLY A 159 -27.39 15.27 -24.68
C GLY A 159 -27.79 16.74 -24.81
N ILE A 160 -29.04 17.10 -24.49
CA ILE A 160 -29.51 18.48 -24.56
C ILE A 160 -29.04 19.22 -23.30
N GLY A 161 -28.10 20.14 -23.48
CA GLY A 161 -27.51 20.93 -22.40
C GLY A 161 -27.37 22.40 -22.76
N LYS A 162 -26.68 23.14 -21.89
CA LYS A 162 -26.37 24.55 -22.11
C LYS A 162 -25.59 24.72 -23.41
N GLY A 163 -26.09 25.60 -24.29
CA GLY A 163 -25.53 25.85 -25.62
C GLY A 163 -25.99 24.89 -26.72
N SER A 164 -26.83 23.90 -26.42
CA SER A 164 -27.41 23.03 -27.45
C SER A 164 -28.30 23.82 -28.41
N GLU A 165 -28.16 23.54 -29.70
CA GLU A 165 -28.99 24.12 -30.75
C GLU A 165 -30.16 23.16 -31.05
N ILE A 166 -31.39 23.69 -31.01
CA ILE A 166 -32.59 22.95 -31.46
C ILE A 166 -33.09 23.60 -32.73
N ARG A 167 -33.21 22.81 -33.79
CA ARG A 167 -33.72 23.24 -35.08
C ARG A 167 -35.15 22.75 -35.28
N PHE A 168 -35.91 23.49 -36.05
CA PHE A 168 -37.25 23.13 -36.45
C PHE A 168 -37.52 23.53 -37.90
N GLN A 169 -38.51 22.89 -38.49
CA GLN A 169 -38.93 23.16 -39.86
C GLN A 169 -40.45 23.07 -39.94
N GLY A 170 -41.05 24.11 -40.49
CA GLY A 170 -42.45 24.17 -40.82
C GLY A 170 -42.69 23.75 -42.27
N VAL A 171 -43.84 23.12 -42.51
CA VAL A 171 -44.38 22.90 -43.84
C VAL A 171 -45.79 23.46 -43.87
N ASP A 172 -46.02 24.37 -44.80
CA ASP A 172 -47.36 24.84 -45.10
C ASP A 172 -48.13 23.79 -45.93
N ARG A 173 -49.37 23.49 -45.53
CA ARG A 173 -50.16 22.36 -46.05
C ARG A 173 -50.38 22.45 -47.56
N TRP A 174 -50.54 23.67 -48.07
CA TRP A 174 -50.78 23.93 -49.49
C TRP A 174 -49.54 24.48 -50.22
N GLN A 175 -48.39 24.53 -49.53
CA GLN A 175 -47.13 25.11 -50.02
C GLN A 175 -47.27 26.56 -50.54
N GLN A 176 -48.28 27.30 -50.06
CA GLN A 176 -48.47 28.69 -50.46
C GLN A 176 -47.36 29.57 -49.88
N THR A 177 -46.92 29.25 -48.65
CA THR A 177 -45.71 29.85 -48.06
C THR A 177 -44.54 28.88 -48.12
N SER A 178 -43.45 29.27 -48.80
CA SER A 178 -42.19 28.52 -48.77
C SER A 178 -41.67 28.35 -47.34
N ALA A 179 -41.05 27.21 -47.03
CA ALA A 179 -40.52 26.91 -45.69
C ALA A 179 -39.52 27.96 -45.17
N SER A 180 -38.79 28.64 -46.07
CA SER A 180 -37.86 29.73 -45.72
C SER A 180 -38.55 31.03 -45.33
N ARG A 181 -39.85 31.16 -45.63
CA ARG A 181 -40.67 32.33 -45.32
C ARG A 181 -41.63 32.10 -44.17
N LEU A 182 -41.73 30.89 -43.61
CA LEU A 182 -42.48 30.66 -42.39
C LEU A 182 -41.84 31.41 -41.21
N LEU A 183 -42.69 31.90 -40.32
CA LEU A 183 -42.27 32.52 -39.08
C LEU A 183 -42.47 31.54 -37.93
N TYR A 184 -41.59 31.60 -36.95
CA TYR A 184 -41.62 30.70 -35.81
C TYR A 184 -41.61 31.48 -34.51
N SER A 185 -42.30 30.92 -33.52
CA SER A 185 -42.34 31.39 -32.15
C SER A 185 -42.11 30.19 -31.25
N TYR A 186 -41.34 30.39 -30.18
CA TYR A 186 -41.02 29.33 -29.23
C TYR A 186 -41.15 29.83 -27.80
N ARG A 187 -41.30 28.89 -26.88
CA ARG A 187 -41.14 29.15 -25.45
C ARG A 187 -40.41 27.99 -24.77
N GLN A 188 -39.65 28.34 -23.75
CA GLN A 188 -39.02 27.41 -22.83
C GLN A 188 -39.84 27.38 -21.54
N ASP A 189 -40.25 26.19 -21.11
CA ASP A 189 -41.01 25.94 -19.88
C ASP A 189 -42.33 26.71 -19.77
N ASN A 190 -42.38 27.71 -18.89
CA ASN A 190 -43.54 28.57 -18.63
C ASN A 190 -43.30 30.02 -19.05
N ASN A 191 -42.20 30.29 -19.77
CA ASN A 191 -41.90 31.63 -20.22
C ASN A 191 -42.90 32.09 -21.30
N PRO A 192 -43.08 33.41 -21.47
CA PRO A 192 -43.85 33.96 -22.57
C PRO A 192 -43.34 33.47 -23.93
N TRP A 193 -44.24 33.38 -24.90
CA TRP A 193 -43.85 33.09 -26.29
C TRP A 193 -42.95 34.19 -26.83
N SER A 194 -41.89 33.80 -27.53
CA SER A 194 -41.07 34.73 -28.29
C SER A 194 -41.90 35.40 -29.40
N ALA A 195 -41.51 36.60 -29.82
CA ALA A 195 -42.03 37.20 -31.04
C ALA A 195 -41.78 36.28 -32.24
N PHE A 196 -42.65 36.35 -33.25
CA PHE A 196 -42.51 35.56 -34.46
C PHE A 196 -41.30 36.05 -35.28
N SER A 197 -40.42 35.12 -35.64
CA SER A 197 -39.17 35.40 -36.35
C SER A 197 -38.95 34.38 -37.47
N PRO A 198 -38.25 34.75 -38.58
CA PRO A 198 -37.86 33.78 -39.61
C PRO A 198 -36.80 32.78 -39.13
N THR A 199 -36.28 32.93 -37.91
CA THR A 199 -35.25 32.04 -37.37
C THR A 199 -35.84 30.69 -36.99
N ASN A 200 -35.33 29.62 -37.59
CA ASN A 200 -35.81 28.25 -37.41
C ASN A 200 -34.98 27.42 -36.41
N ARG A 201 -34.26 28.12 -35.51
CA ARG A 201 -33.37 27.54 -34.52
C ARG A 201 -33.42 28.30 -33.19
N ILE A 202 -33.15 27.58 -32.10
CA ILE A 202 -32.96 28.15 -30.77
C ILE A 202 -31.65 27.63 -30.18
N VAL A 203 -30.95 28.50 -29.44
CA VAL A 203 -29.78 28.11 -28.65
C VAL A 203 -30.18 28.17 -27.19
N LEU A 204 -30.07 27.05 -26.49
CA LEU A 204 -30.45 26.99 -25.08
C LEU A 204 -29.42 27.72 -24.23
N GLY A 205 -29.89 28.73 -23.50
CA GLY A 205 -29.09 29.51 -22.57
C GLY A 205 -28.93 28.80 -21.24
N ASP A 206 -29.24 29.50 -20.16
CA ASP A 206 -29.18 28.92 -18.81
C ASP A 206 -30.31 27.91 -18.60
N LEU A 207 -29.90 26.66 -18.33
CA LEU A 207 -30.78 25.56 -17.96
C LEU A 207 -30.53 25.21 -16.50
N ALA A 208 -31.59 25.10 -15.71
CA ALA A 208 -31.51 24.61 -14.35
C ALA A 208 -31.45 23.08 -14.34
N ALA A 209 -30.96 22.46 -13.26
CA ALA A 209 -31.08 21.00 -13.16
C ALA A 209 -32.56 20.61 -13.07
N GLY A 210 -33.02 19.71 -13.94
CA GLY A 210 -34.37 19.18 -13.88
C GLY A 210 -35.04 18.97 -15.23
N ASN A 211 -36.36 18.88 -15.19
CA ASN A 211 -37.21 18.66 -16.36
C ASN A 211 -37.45 19.99 -17.08
N HIS A 212 -37.14 20.00 -18.36
CA HIS A 212 -37.40 21.14 -19.24
C HIS A 212 -38.29 20.74 -20.40
N ARG A 213 -39.06 21.71 -20.89
CA ARG A 213 -39.93 21.56 -22.05
C ARG A 213 -39.76 22.70 -23.03
N ILE A 214 -39.81 22.37 -24.32
CA ILE A 214 -39.74 23.34 -25.41
C ILE A 214 -40.95 23.17 -26.30
N GLU A 215 -41.65 24.27 -26.52
CA GLU A 215 -42.79 24.35 -27.42
C GLU A 215 -42.44 25.29 -28.56
N VAL A 216 -42.78 24.87 -29.78
CA VAL A 216 -42.56 25.65 -31.00
C VAL A 216 -43.86 25.65 -31.79
N ARG A 217 -44.19 26.79 -32.37
CA ARG A 217 -45.30 26.98 -33.31
C ARG A 217 -44.85 27.79 -34.49
N SER A 218 -45.43 27.53 -35.66
CA SER A 218 -45.19 28.34 -36.86
C SER A 218 -46.42 29.18 -37.24
N MET A 219 -46.16 30.22 -38.02
CA MET A 219 -47.15 31.08 -38.63
C MET A 219 -46.80 31.28 -40.11
N ASP A 220 -47.80 31.16 -40.98
CA ASP A 220 -47.64 31.43 -42.40
C ASP A 220 -47.65 32.94 -42.69
N ARG A 221 -47.60 33.32 -43.97
CA ARG A 221 -47.70 34.74 -44.36
C ARG A 221 -49.13 35.26 -44.35
N ASN A 222 -50.13 34.42 -44.16
CA ASN A 222 -51.54 34.83 -44.05
C ASN A 222 -51.97 35.10 -42.60
N GLY A 223 -51.10 34.78 -41.62
CA GLY A 223 -51.35 34.98 -40.20
C GLY A 223 -51.96 33.75 -39.51
N ASN A 224 -52.06 32.61 -40.20
CA ASN A 224 -52.55 31.38 -39.62
C ASN A 224 -51.49 30.79 -38.69
N GLN A 225 -51.84 30.61 -37.41
CA GLN A 225 -50.93 30.11 -36.38
C GLN A 225 -51.20 28.64 -36.09
N GLU A 226 -50.13 27.86 -36.01
CA GLU A 226 -50.19 26.48 -35.54
C GLU A 226 -50.64 26.41 -34.08
N MET A 227 -51.56 25.48 -33.79
CA MET A 227 -51.91 25.16 -32.40
C MET A 227 -50.73 24.47 -31.69
N PRO A 228 -50.45 24.80 -30.41
CA PRO A 228 -49.32 24.20 -29.68
C PRO A 228 -49.36 22.68 -29.72
N ARG A 229 -48.30 22.07 -30.26
CA ARG A 229 -48.09 20.61 -30.29
C ARG A 229 -47.49 20.12 -28.96
N PRO A 230 -47.48 18.80 -28.70
CA PRO A 230 -46.83 18.25 -27.53
C PRO A 230 -45.38 18.74 -27.41
N PRO A 231 -44.96 19.25 -26.23
CA PRO A 231 -43.63 19.80 -26.06
C PRO A 231 -42.53 18.76 -26.22
N LEU A 232 -41.37 19.18 -26.72
CA LEU A 232 -40.14 18.42 -26.57
C LEU A 232 -39.72 18.47 -25.10
N SER A 233 -39.81 17.34 -24.40
CA SER A 233 -39.43 17.21 -22.99
C SER A 233 -38.07 16.52 -22.86
N PHE A 234 -37.18 17.09 -22.05
CA PHE A 234 -35.85 16.55 -21.75
C PHE A 234 -35.45 16.83 -20.30
N VAL A 235 -34.42 16.12 -19.82
CA VAL A 235 -33.88 16.28 -18.47
C VAL A 235 -32.47 16.82 -18.59
N TYR A 236 -32.20 17.96 -17.95
CA TYR A 236 -30.86 18.51 -17.85
C TYR A 236 -30.24 18.17 -16.50
N THR A 237 -29.11 17.47 -16.51
CA THR A 237 -28.29 17.22 -15.33
C THR A 237 -27.03 18.08 -15.41
N ILE A 238 -26.72 18.80 -14.34
CA ILE A 238 -25.48 19.59 -14.26
C ILE A 238 -24.29 18.62 -14.38
N PRO A 239 -23.35 18.84 -15.33
CA PRO A 239 -22.14 18.04 -15.42
C PRO A 239 -21.34 18.11 -14.12
N TRP A 240 -20.88 16.97 -13.61
CA TRP A 240 -20.16 16.89 -12.33
C TRP A 240 -18.95 17.84 -12.22
N LYS A 241 -18.30 18.18 -13.35
CA LYS A 241 -17.15 19.09 -13.40
C LYS A 241 -17.52 20.55 -13.14
N GLU A 242 -18.77 20.92 -13.39
CA GLU A 242 -19.26 22.28 -13.25
C GLU A 242 -19.89 22.53 -11.87
N ASP A 243 -20.06 21.49 -11.05
CA ASP A 243 -20.54 21.64 -9.67
C ASP A 243 -19.39 22.13 -8.76
N PRO A 244 -19.43 23.39 -8.28
CA PRO A 244 -18.37 23.94 -7.45
C PRO A 244 -18.22 23.18 -6.12
N ARG A 245 -19.31 22.64 -5.56
CA ARG A 245 -19.28 21.92 -4.28
C ARG A 245 -18.52 20.61 -4.41
N LEU A 246 -18.71 19.90 -5.53
CA LEU A 246 -18.00 18.67 -5.80
C LEU A 246 -16.51 18.94 -6.01
N MET A 247 -16.16 20.02 -6.72
CA MET A 247 -14.77 20.41 -6.93
C MET A 247 -14.07 20.81 -5.62
N GLU A 248 -14.75 21.51 -4.72
CA GLU A 248 -14.25 21.80 -3.37
C GLU A 248 -13.99 20.51 -2.57
N LEU A 249 -14.90 19.53 -2.65
CA LEU A 249 -14.77 18.25 -1.96
C LEU A 249 -13.59 17.44 -2.51
N ILE A 250 -13.42 17.39 -3.84
CA ILE A 250 -12.28 16.74 -4.50
C ILE A 250 -10.96 17.40 -4.09
N MET A 251 -10.92 18.73 -4.06
CA MET A 251 -9.74 19.50 -3.64
C MET A 251 -9.40 19.21 -2.16
N GLY A 252 -10.40 19.21 -1.28
CA GLY A 252 -10.23 18.87 0.13
C GLY A 252 -9.69 17.45 0.32
N ALA A 253 -10.23 16.47 -0.41
CA ALA A 253 -9.75 15.09 -0.38
C ALA A 253 -8.29 14.98 -0.85
N MET A 254 -7.90 15.74 -1.89
CA MET A 254 -6.54 15.79 -2.38
C MET A 254 -5.56 16.33 -1.32
N VAL A 255 -5.94 17.43 -0.63
CA VAL A 255 -5.12 18.01 0.44
C VAL A 255 -4.94 17.01 1.58
N ILE A 256 -6.00 16.34 2.02
CA ILE A 256 -5.95 15.30 3.06
C ILE A 256 -5.00 14.17 2.63
N MET A 257 -5.09 13.71 1.38
CA MET A 257 -4.22 12.65 0.86
C MET A 257 -2.74 13.06 0.92
N VAL A 258 -2.41 14.29 0.53
CA VAL A 258 -1.03 14.82 0.59
C VAL A 258 -0.53 14.91 2.03
N VAL A 259 -1.36 15.38 2.97
CA VAL A 259 -1.00 15.46 4.39
C VAL A 259 -0.74 14.06 4.97
N LEU A 260 -1.61 13.09 4.67
CA LEU A 260 -1.43 11.70 5.12
C LEU A 260 -0.17 11.06 4.55
N ALA A 261 0.12 11.28 3.26
CA ALA A 261 1.37 10.83 2.63
C ALA A 261 2.60 11.45 3.31
N GLY A 262 2.57 12.76 3.60
CA GLY A 262 3.63 13.45 4.32
C GLY A 262 3.85 12.89 5.73
N LEU A 263 2.77 12.61 6.48
CA LEU A 263 2.85 11.97 7.80
C LEU A 263 3.43 10.55 7.72
N ALA A 264 3.03 9.76 6.73
CA ALA A 264 3.53 8.41 6.52
C ALA A 264 5.03 8.40 6.19
N VAL A 265 5.48 9.29 5.29
CA VAL A 265 6.91 9.45 4.95
C VAL A 265 7.70 9.90 6.18
N ASN A 266 7.22 10.89 6.92
CA ASN A 266 7.88 11.37 8.13
C ASN A 266 7.99 10.26 9.19
N ARG A 267 6.93 9.46 9.37
CA ARG A 267 6.96 8.28 10.26
C ARG A 267 8.01 7.27 9.80
N HIS A 268 8.07 6.97 8.50
CA HIS A 268 9.04 6.03 7.94
C HIS A 268 10.50 6.48 8.14
N ILE A 269 10.77 7.78 7.94
CA ILE A 269 12.10 8.36 8.18
C ILE A 269 12.47 8.28 9.67
N ARG A 270 11.53 8.58 10.59
CA ARG A 270 11.76 8.47 12.03
C ARG A 270 12.08 7.04 12.46
N LEU A 271 11.33 6.05 11.97
CA LEU A 271 11.58 4.63 12.23
C LEU A 271 12.99 4.22 11.79
N LYS A 272 13.41 4.57 10.57
CA LYS A 272 14.76 4.24 10.08
C LYS A 272 15.87 4.82 10.96
N ARG A 273 15.71 6.07 11.44
CA ARG A 273 16.67 6.68 12.37
C ARG A 273 16.73 5.92 13.70
N SER A 274 15.58 5.58 14.28
CA SER A 274 15.55 4.81 15.54
C SER A 274 16.14 3.41 15.38
N TYR A 275 15.91 2.72 14.26
CA TYR A 275 16.51 1.41 14.00
C TYR A 275 18.03 1.48 13.95
N ALA A 276 18.58 2.47 13.23
CA ALA A 276 20.03 2.66 13.14
C ALA A 276 20.66 3.00 14.50
N GLU A 277 19.96 3.75 15.36
CA GLU A 277 20.42 4.06 16.71
C GLU A 277 20.40 2.83 17.62
N VAL A 278 19.31 2.06 17.60
CA VAL A 278 19.19 0.81 18.35
C VAL A 278 20.25 -0.20 17.91
N GLU A 279 20.46 -0.37 16.61
CA GLU A 279 21.47 -1.29 16.07
C GLU A 279 22.89 -0.92 16.53
N ARG A 280 23.23 0.37 16.50
CA ARG A 280 24.51 0.86 17.04
C ARG A 280 24.65 0.59 18.54
N LEU A 281 23.60 0.84 19.32
CA LEU A 281 23.62 0.61 20.75
C LEU A 281 23.76 -0.88 21.07
N VAL A 282 23.01 -1.74 20.39
CA VAL A 282 23.12 -3.21 20.55
C VAL A 282 24.53 -3.66 20.23
N ARG A 283 25.10 -3.23 19.10
CA ARG A 283 26.48 -3.58 18.72
C ARG A 283 27.51 -3.16 19.76
N SER A 284 27.42 -1.92 20.25
CA SER A 284 28.32 -1.43 21.30
C SER A 284 28.18 -2.24 22.59
N ARG A 285 26.94 -2.59 22.99
CA ARG A 285 26.69 -3.40 24.19
C ARG A 285 27.18 -4.84 24.02
N THR A 286 27.04 -5.44 22.84
CA THR A 286 27.57 -6.79 22.58
C THR A 286 29.10 -6.81 22.63
N GLU A 287 29.76 -5.79 22.06
CA GLU A 287 31.23 -5.68 22.10
C GLU A 287 31.75 -5.48 23.54
N GLU A 288 31.08 -4.63 24.33
CA GLU A 288 31.36 -4.46 25.76
C GLU A 288 31.18 -5.77 26.55
N LEU A 289 30.07 -6.47 26.31
CA LEU A 289 29.74 -7.72 27.00
C LEU A 289 30.75 -8.83 26.64
N GLU A 290 31.11 -8.97 25.37
CA GLU A 290 32.13 -9.92 24.94
C GLU A 290 33.49 -9.64 25.57
N LYS A 291 33.88 -8.36 25.65
CA LYS A 291 35.12 -7.95 26.32
C LYS A 291 35.08 -8.31 27.80
N ALA A 292 34.01 -7.95 28.51
CA ALA A 292 33.83 -8.28 29.92
C ALA A 292 33.83 -9.79 30.16
N ASN A 293 33.19 -10.58 29.30
CA ASN A 293 33.17 -12.04 29.40
C ASN A 293 34.55 -12.65 29.16
N ARG A 294 35.31 -12.15 28.17
CA ARG A 294 36.71 -12.57 27.95
C ARG A 294 37.59 -12.27 29.17
N GLU A 295 37.44 -11.09 29.75
CA GLU A 295 38.16 -10.69 30.97
C GLU A 295 37.78 -11.59 32.16
N LEU A 296 36.49 -11.86 32.37
CA LEU A 296 36.01 -12.77 33.42
C LEU A 296 36.53 -14.21 33.24
N LEU A 297 36.48 -14.75 32.02
CA LEU A 297 37.01 -16.08 31.72
C LEU A 297 38.51 -16.15 31.96
N GLN A 298 39.26 -15.09 31.60
CA GLN A 298 40.69 -15.00 31.85
C GLN A 298 41.00 -14.92 33.35
N ASP A 299 40.23 -14.15 34.11
CA ASP A 299 40.35 -14.06 35.57
C ASP A 299 40.01 -15.37 36.27
N GLN A 300 38.96 -16.07 35.83
CA GLN A 300 38.61 -17.40 36.35
C GLN A 300 39.71 -18.41 36.03
N LYS A 301 40.25 -18.40 34.80
CA LYS A 301 41.39 -19.24 34.41
C LYS A 301 42.62 -18.94 35.27
N MET A 302 42.90 -17.67 35.55
CA MET A 302 44.03 -17.27 36.38
C MET A 302 43.83 -17.68 37.85
N LYS A 303 42.63 -17.54 38.40
CA LYS A 303 42.29 -18.00 39.77
C LYS A 303 42.39 -19.52 39.90
N ALA A 304 41.89 -20.26 38.91
CA ALA A 304 42.01 -21.71 38.86
C ALA A 304 43.48 -22.14 38.73
N LEU A 305 44.25 -21.50 37.84
CA LEU A 305 45.69 -21.77 37.68
C LEU A 305 46.48 -21.41 38.95
N GLY A 306 46.16 -20.32 39.64
CA GLY A 306 46.79 -19.93 40.90
C GLY A 306 46.52 -20.92 42.03
N THR A 307 45.29 -21.43 42.12
CA THR A 307 44.90 -22.47 43.08
C THR A 307 45.62 -23.79 42.79
N LEU A 308 45.67 -24.19 41.52
CA LEU A 308 46.42 -25.36 41.05
C LEU A 308 47.91 -25.22 41.34
N ALA A 309 48.52 -24.10 40.97
CA ALA A 309 49.95 -23.84 41.19
C ALA A 309 50.32 -23.86 42.68
N SER A 310 49.42 -23.39 43.57
CA SER A 310 49.64 -23.44 45.01
C SER A 310 49.61 -24.87 45.56
N GLY A 311 48.67 -25.72 45.11
CA GLY A 311 48.63 -27.14 45.49
C GLY A 311 49.81 -27.93 44.91
N ILE A 312 50.18 -27.66 43.67
CA ILE A 312 51.33 -28.27 42.99
C ILE A 312 52.64 -27.91 43.67
N ALA A 313 52.85 -26.62 43.97
CA ALA A 313 54.07 -26.16 44.64
C ALA A 313 54.21 -26.78 46.03
N HIS A 314 53.09 -26.93 46.75
CA HIS A 314 53.06 -27.63 48.02
C HIS A 314 53.51 -29.10 47.89
N ASP A 315 52.99 -29.81 46.89
CA ASP A 315 53.31 -31.24 46.68
C ASP A 315 54.75 -31.45 46.18
N PHE A 316 55.25 -30.57 45.31
CA PHE A 316 56.67 -30.55 44.93
C PHE A 316 57.59 -30.26 46.11
N ASN A 317 57.24 -29.28 46.94
CA ASN A 317 58.02 -28.97 48.15
C ASN A 317 58.00 -30.14 49.14
N SER A 318 56.90 -30.88 49.21
CA SER A 318 56.78 -32.10 50.03
C SER A 318 57.71 -33.20 49.51
N ILE A 319 57.72 -33.44 48.19
CA ILE A 319 58.63 -34.38 47.52
C ILE A 319 60.10 -34.02 47.81
N LEU A 320 60.47 -32.75 47.56
CA LEU A 320 61.84 -32.26 47.79
C LEU A 320 62.25 -32.37 49.26
N SER A 321 61.32 -32.14 50.19
CA SER A 321 61.59 -32.26 51.63
C SER A 321 61.84 -33.72 52.04
N ILE A 322 61.08 -34.68 51.49
CA ILE A 322 61.28 -36.12 51.78
C ILE A 322 62.59 -36.62 51.17
N ILE A 323 62.92 -36.19 49.95
CA ILE A 323 64.20 -36.52 49.31
C ILE A 323 65.35 -35.95 50.14
N LYS A 324 65.30 -34.65 50.46
CA LYS A 324 66.32 -33.97 51.26
C LYS A 324 66.51 -34.62 52.64
N GLY A 325 65.42 -34.90 53.35
CA GLY A 325 65.48 -35.57 54.66
C GLY A 325 66.03 -37.00 54.56
N SER A 326 65.70 -37.73 53.49
CA SER A 326 66.24 -39.08 53.27
C SER A 326 67.74 -39.05 52.96
N VAL A 327 68.21 -38.07 52.18
CA VAL A 327 69.64 -37.85 51.89
C VAL A 327 70.40 -37.45 53.15
N GLN A 328 69.89 -36.49 53.94
CA GLN A 328 70.52 -36.06 55.19
C GLN A 328 70.69 -37.21 56.20
N LEU A 329 69.72 -38.13 56.27
CA LEU A 329 69.78 -39.31 57.14
C LEU A 329 70.75 -40.39 56.63
N ILE A 330 71.01 -40.45 55.32
CA ILE A 330 72.06 -41.29 54.75
C ILE A 330 73.43 -40.66 55.05
N GLU A 331 73.57 -39.34 54.88
CA GLU A 331 74.79 -38.57 55.14
C GLU A 331 75.18 -38.56 56.64
N SER A 332 74.21 -38.60 57.56
CA SER A 332 74.44 -38.63 59.01
C SER A 332 75.04 -39.95 59.55
N ARG A 333 75.74 -40.72 58.69
CA ARG A 333 76.51 -41.94 59.01
C ARG A 333 75.70 -43.09 59.61
N SER A 334 74.57 -43.45 59.00
CA SER A 334 73.85 -44.69 59.36
C SER A 334 74.67 -45.93 58.95
N GLN A 335 75.37 -46.58 59.87
CA GLN A 335 76.26 -47.74 59.59
C GLN A 335 75.52 -49.06 59.24
N LYS A 336 74.19 -49.02 59.05
CA LYS A 336 73.36 -50.20 58.75
C LYS A 336 72.90 -50.18 57.28
N PRO A 337 73.34 -51.12 56.43
CA PRO A 337 72.97 -51.19 55.01
C PRO A 337 71.46 -51.21 54.76
N GLU A 338 70.70 -51.90 55.61
CA GLU A 338 69.23 -52.00 55.50
C GLU A 338 68.52 -50.65 55.62
N ILE A 339 69.02 -49.75 56.50
CA ILE A 339 68.44 -48.42 56.69
C ILE A 339 68.73 -47.53 55.48
N ILE A 340 69.94 -47.61 54.93
CA ILE A 340 70.32 -46.87 53.72
C ILE A 340 69.45 -47.33 52.55
N GLN A 341 69.30 -48.64 52.36
CA GLN A 341 68.51 -49.19 51.27
C GLN A 341 67.02 -48.81 51.38
N LYS A 342 66.46 -48.80 52.59
CA LYS A 342 65.09 -48.33 52.85
C LYS A 342 64.91 -46.84 52.53
N ARG A 343 65.91 -46.00 52.79
CA ARG A 343 65.89 -44.56 52.45
C ARG A 343 66.03 -44.33 50.95
N ILE A 344 66.89 -45.08 50.27
CA ILE A 344 67.02 -45.06 48.80
C ILE A 344 65.71 -45.47 48.13
N GLN A 345 65.06 -46.56 48.58
CA GLN A 345 63.74 -46.96 48.08
C GLN A 345 62.67 -45.88 48.32
N ARG A 346 62.72 -45.19 49.46
CA ARG A 346 61.82 -44.06 49.74
C ARG A 346 62.05 -42.89 48.78
N ILE A 347 63.29 -42.60 48.41
CA ILE A 347 63.62 -41.57 47.40
C ILE A 347 63.06 -41.97 46.04
N HIS A 348 63.29 -43.21 45.58
CA HIS A 348 62.77 -43.70 44.30
C HIS A 348 61.24 -43.58 44.22
N SER A 349 60.53 -44.07 45.25
CA SER A 349 59.06 -44.02 45.29
C SER A 349 58.51 -42.59 45.19
N VAL A 350 59.18 -41.60 45.78
CA VAL A 350 58.75 -40.20 45.78
C VAL A 350 59.14 -39.49 44.46
N ILE A 351 60.24 -39.90 43.83
CA ILE A 351 60.61 -39.46 42.47
C ILE A 351 59.60 -39.97 41.43
N ASP A 352 59.20 -41.24 41.52
CA ASP A 352 58.20 -41.83 40.62
C ASP A 352 56.83 -41.15 40.78
N GLN A 353 56.45 -40.82 42.03
CA GLN A 353 55.26 -40.03 42.32
C GLN A 353 55.33 -38.63 41.68
N GLY A 354 56.48 -37.95 41.79
CA GLY A 354 56.72 -36.66 41.14
C GLY A 354 56.64 -36.72 39.62
N ALA A 355 57.18 -37.78 39.00
CA ALA A 355 57.09 -38.01 37.57
C ALA A 355 55.63 -38.21 37.10
N GLY A 356 54.82 -38.93 37.88
CA GLY A 356 53.38 -39.09 37.62
C GLY A 356 52.60 -37.77 37.64
N ILE A 357 52.93 -36.87 38.57
CA ILE A 357 52.32 -35.53 38.67
C ILE A 357 52.69 -34.67 37.45
N VAL A 358 53.96 -34.71 37.01
CA VAL A 358 54.41 -33.99 35.81
C VAL A 358 53.75 -34.53 34.53
N HIS A 359 53.63 -35.85 34.41
CA HIS A 359 52.97 -36.47 33.26
C HIS A 359 51.48 -36.09 33.18
N SER A 360 50.82 -36.04 34.34
CA SER A 360 49.41 -35.60 34.45
C SER A 360 49.22 -34.12 34.06
N MET A 361 50.20 -33.25 34.35
CA MET A 361 50.14 -31.85 33.89
C MET A 361 50.39 -31.68 32.39
N LEU A 362 51.35 -32.42 31.82
CA LEU A 362 51.68 -32.31 30.41
C LEU A 362 50.56 -32.88 29.51
N GLY A 363 49.79 -33.86 29.99
CA GLY A 363 48.55 -34.30 29.35
C GLY A 363 47.52 -33.17 29.17
N TYR A 364 47.51 -32.18 30.06
CA TYR A 364 46.62 -31.01 29.98
C TYR A 364 47.05 -29.97 28.94
N VAL A 365 48.33 -29.99 28.52
CA VAL A 365 48.95 -28.97 27.66
C VAL A 365 49.01 -29.40 26.19
N ARG A 366 49.02 -30.71 25.89
CA ARG A 366 49.18 -31.22 24.52
C ARG A 366 47.84 -31.28 23.76
N ARG A 367 47.22 -30.12 23.59
CA ARG A 367 46.04 -29.91 22.73
C ARG A 367 46.47 -29.88 21.26
N GLY A 368 46.33 -30.99 20.56
CA GLY A 368 46.59 -31.08 19.13
C GLY A 368 45.65 -32.09 18.49
N ALA A 369 44.74 -31.61 17.65
CA ALA A 369 43.74 -32.38 16.93
C ALA A 369 44.35 -33.62 16.24
N LYS A 370 44.09 -34.80 16.82
CA LYS A 370 44.44 -36.09 16.25
C LYS A 370 43.24 -36.64 15.47
N ARG A 371 43.52 -37.37 14.38
CA ARG A 371 42.51 -37.83 13.41
C ARG A 371 41.65 -38.94 14.00
N ILE A 372 40.33 -38.72 14.03
CA ILE A 372 39.33 -39.77 14.20
C ILE A 372 39.46 -40.74 13.01
N ALA A 373 39.80 -42.01 13.27
CA ALA A 373 39.87 -43.08 12.28
C ALA A 373 38.94 -44.23 12.70
N SER A 374 38.54 -45.09 11.75
CA SER A 374 37.81 -46.32 12.08
C SER A 374 38.78 -47.27 12.81
N ALA A 375 38.43 -47.74 14.00
CA ALA A 375 39.24 -48.69 14.77
C ALA A 375 38.37 -49.88 15.22
N ASP A 376 38.94 -51.10 15.20
CA ASP A 376 38.29 -52.30 15.73
C ASP A 376 38.46 -52.36 17.26
N LEU A 377 37.35 -52.28 18.00
CA LEU A 377 37.37 -52.32 19.46
C LEU A 377 37.98 -53.61 20.01
N ASN A 378 37.89 -54.74 19.31
CA ASN A 378 38.48 -55.99 19.76
C ASN A 378 40.02 -55.90 19.84
N GLU A 379 40.64 -55.21 18.89
CA GLU A 379 42.08 -54.99 18.85
C GLU A 379 42.50 -53.96 19.90
N VAL A 380 41.80 -52.82 19.95
CA VAL A 380 42.08 -51.72 20.89
C VAL A 380 41.98 -52.19 22.35
N VAL A 381 40.92 -52.93 22.71
CA VAL A 381 40.77 -53.51 24.06
C VAL A 381 41.87 -54.52 24.35
N GLY A 382 42.24 -55.36 23.38
CA GLY A 382 43.31 -56.33 23.53
C GLY A 382 44.68 -55.67 23.78
N GLU A 383 45.00 -54.58 23.11
CA GLU A 383 46.20 -53.78 23.36
C GLU A 383 46.17 -53.12 24.75
N ALA A 384 45.05 -52.50 25.11
CA ALA A 384 44.90 -51.80 26.38
C ALA A 384 45.09 -52.74 27.58
N VAL A 385 44.51 -53.94 27.52
CA VAL A 385 44.65 -54.96 28.58
C VAL A 385 46.09 -55.41 28.72
N LYS A 386 46.80 -55.69 27.62
CA LYS A 386 48.23 -56.05 27.66
C LYS A 386 49.08 -54.95 28.31
N MET A 387 48.79 -53.69 28.00
CA MET A 387 49.50 -52.55 28.60
C MET A 387 49.22 -52.38 30.10
N ALA A 388 47.96 -52.62 30.51
CA ALA A 388 47.56 -52.58 31.90
C ALA A 388 48.21 -53.73 32.72
N GLU A 389 48.19 -54.96 32.20
CA GLU A 389 48.84 -56.14 32.81
C GLU A 389 50.37 -55.98 32.91
N ALA A 390 51.00 -55.33 31.93
CA ALA A 390 52.43 -55.00 32.00
C ALA A 390 52.76 -53.98 33.11
N SER A 391 51.79 -53.13 33.46
CA SER A 391 51.95 -52.09 34.47
C SER A 391 51.63 -52.57 35.89
N ARG A 392 50.85 -53.67 36.04
CA ARG A 392 50.50 -54.31 37.33
C ARG A 392 50.29 -55.82 37.18
N SER A 393 50.98 -56.61 38.00
CA SER A 393 50.98 -58.09 37.94
C SER A 393 50.01 -58.79 38.90
N ASP A 394 49.18 -58.00 39.60
CA ASP A 394 48.37 -58.42 40.74
C ASP A 394 46.88 -58.71 40.42
N VAL A 395 46.46 -58.57 39.16
CA VAL A 395 45.07 -58.75 38.72
C VAL A 395 44.98 -59.59 37.45
N GLU A 396 43.98 -60.49 37.39
CA GLU A 396 43.65 -61.26 36.18
C GLU A 396 42.56 -60.50 35.39
N VAL A 397 42.82 -60.21 34.11
CA VAL A 397 41.86 -59.48 33.25
C VAL A 397 41.22 -60.45 32.25
N GLN A 398 39.90 -60.62 32.34
CA GLN A 398 39.14 -61.48 31.44
C GLN A 398 38.45 -60.66 30.35
N ILE A 399 38.75 -60.96 29.07
CA ILE A 399 38.17 -60.26 27.92
C ILE A 399 37.02 -61.07 27.34
N MET A 400 35.81 -60.51 27.35
CA MET A 400 34.63 -61.04 26.67
C MET A 400 34.37 -60.21 25.41
N LYS A 401 34.78 -60.72 24.25
CA LYS A 401 34.63 -60.03 22.96
C LYS A 401 33.66 -60.75 22.00
N PRO A 402 32.93 -60.01 21.14
CA PRO A 402 32.11 -60.61 20.09
C PRO A 402 33.00 -61.32 19.04
N PRO A 403 32.46 -62.33 18.33
CA PRO A 403 33.22 -63.05 17.31
C PRO A 403 33.51 -62.23 16.05
N HIS A 404 32.81 -61.12 15.84
CA HIS A 404 32.99 -60.24 14.68
C HIS A 404 33.71 -58.94 15.10
N PRO A 405 34.53 -58.34 14.22
CA PRO A 405 35.12 -57.01 14.44
C PRO A 405 34.05 -55.95 14.73
N MET A 406 34.35 -55.03 15.65
CA MET A 406 33.44 -53.94 16.02
C MET A 406 34.11 -52.61 15.72
N GLU A 407 33.89 -52.11 14.49
CA GLU A 407 34.46 -50.86 14.02
C GLU A 407 33.70 -49.63 14.53
N VAL A 408 34.45 -48.68 15.10
CA VAL A 408 33.90 -47.39 15.57
C VAL A 408 34.80 -46.22 15.14
N PRO A 409 34.22 -45.03 14.87
CA PRO A 409 34.97 -43.84 14.48
C PRO A 409 35.53 -43.13 15.73
N VAL A 410 36.72 -43.50 16.18
CA VAL A 410 37.30 -43.03 17.44
C VAL A 410 38.81 -42.86 17.39
N ASP A 411 39.37 -42.12 18.35
CA ASP A 411 40.80 -42.17 18.63
C ASP A 411 41.10 -43.41 19.49
N ALA A 412 41.76 -44.40 18.89
CA ALA A 412 42.15 -45.64 19.55
C ALA A 412 43.08 -45.40 20.77
N ASP A 413 43.92 -44.35 20.75
CA ASP A 413 44.81 -44.04 21.86
C ASP A 413 44.03 -43.52 23.08
N LEU A 414 42.96 -42.73 22.85
CA LEU A 414 42.07 -42.27 23.93
C LEU A 414 41.32 -43.43 24.57
N ILE A 415 40.81 -44.38 23.78
CA ILE A 415 40.16 -45.59 24.34
C ILE A 415 41.15 -46.40 25.16
N LYS A 416 42.36 -46.66 24.64
CA LYS A 416 43.40 -47.38 25.38
C LYS A 416 43.68 -46.72 26.72
N GLN A 417 43.82 -45.39 26.73
CA GLN A 417 44.10 -44.63 27.94
C GLN A 417 42.95 -44.68 28.95
N ILE A 418 41.70 -44.58 28.47
CA ILE A 418 40.51 -44.73 29.32
C ILE A 418 40.51 -46.13 29.97
N LEU A 419 40.72 -47.19 29.18
CA LEU A 419 40.68 -48.57 29.66
C LEU A 419 41.79 -48.85 30.67
N ILE A 420 43.02 -48.40 30.42
CA ILE A 420 44.14 -48.53 31.38
C ILE A 420 43.78 -47.86 32.71
N ASN A 421 43.21 -46.66 32.68
CA ASN A 421 42.80 -45.95 33.90
C ASN A 421 41.68 -46.69 34.64
N LEU A 422 40.69 -47.21 33.93
CA LEU A 422 39.59 -47.99 34.54
C LEU A 422 40.09 -49.32 35.14
N ILE A 423 40.95 -50.05 34.43
CA ILE A 423 41.53 -51.31 34.91
C ILE A 423 42.43 -51.06 36.14
N HIS A 424 43.21 -49.99 36.15
CA HIS A 424 43.98 -49.60 37.33
C HIS A 424 43.08 -49.25 38.51
N ASN A 425 42.01 -48.48 38.30
CA ASN A 425 41.06 -48.16 39.37
C ASN A 425 40.36 -49.41 39.92
N ALA A 426 39.97 -50.33 39.03
CA ALA A 426 39.39 -51.63 39.37
C ALA A 426 40.37 -52.46 40.21
N SER A 427 41.62 -52.57 39.77
CA SER A 427 42.70 -53.22 40.54
C SER A 427 42.87 -52.61 41.93
N GLU A 428 42.87 -51.28 42.03
CA GLU A 428 43.00 -50.59 43.32
C GLU A 428 41.78 -50.70 44.23
N ALA A 429 40.61 -51.05 43.70
CA ALA A 429 39.40 -51.29 44.47
C ALA A 429 39.39 -52.69 45.10
N MET A 430 40.25 -53.60 44.63
CA MET A 430 40.40 -54.97 45.11
C MET A 430 41.63 -55.04 46.04
N GLN A 431 41.44 -55.54 47.27
CA GLN A 431 42.53 -55.62 48.26
C GLN A 431 43.46 -56.82 48.03
N ASP A 432 42.93 -57.89 47.42
CA ASP A 432 43.62 -59.15 47.07
C ASP A 432 43.50 -59.44 45.56
N LYS A 433 44.01 -60.60 45.09
CA LYS A 433 43.84 -61.05 43.70
C LYS A 433 42.35 -61.11 43.34
N GLY A 434 41.93 -60.31 42.36
CA GLY A 434 40.56 -60.31 41.84
C GLY A 434 40.56 -60.34 40.32
N ILE A 435 39.36 -60.56 39.75
CA ILE A 435 39.14 -60.64 38.31
C ILE A 435 38.50 -59.34 37.84
N VAL A 436 39.12 -58.68 36.85
CA VAL A 436 38.49 -57.56 36.12
C VAL A 436 37.93 -58.10 34.82
N THR A 437 36.63 -57.92 34.60
CA THR A 437 35.98 -58.35 33.36
C THR A 437 35.82 -57.18 32.43
N VAL A 438 36.40 -57.28 31.22
CA VAL A 438 36.22 -56.31 30.14
C VAL A 438 35.32 -56.92 29.07
N ARG A 439 34.12 -56.36 28.90
CA ARG A 439 33.09 -56.88 27.99
C ARG A 439 32.81 -55.90 26.86
N ILE A 440 32.86 -56.41 25.62
CA ILE A 440 32.50 -55.67 24.41
C ILE A 440 31.14 -56.18 23.93
N SER A 441 30.17 -55.28 23.72
CA SER A 441 28.85 -55.68 23.23
C SER A 441 28.17 -54.57 22.42
N GLN A 442 27.25 -54.95 21.53
CA GLN A 442 26.36 -54.02 20.86
C GLN A 442 25.09 -53.80 21.69
N LYS A 443 24.66 -52.55 21.85
CA LYS A 443 23.47 -52.16 22.61
C LYS A 443 22.58 -51.24 21.78
N ASN A 444 21.27 -51.44 21.88
CA ASN A 444 20.26 -50.59 21.23
C ASN A 444 19.67 -49.54 22.18
N GLN A 445 19.94 -49.65 23.48
CA GLN A 445 19.55 -48.69 24.52
C GLN A 445 20.55 -48.80 25.67
N TYR A 446 20.67 -47.73 26.45
CA TYR A 446 21.51 -47.69 27.63
C TYR A 446 20.70 -47.21 28.85
N ARG A 447 21.01 -47.77 30.03
CA ARG A 447 20.45 -47.43 31.36
C ARG A 447 21.63 -47.41 32.36
N GLY A 448 21.54 -46.56 33.38
CA GLY A 448 22.59 -46.38 34.40
C GLY A 448 22.70 -44.92 34.87
N HIS A 449 23.59 -44.65 35.82
CA HIS A 449 23.93 -43.28 36.22
C HIS A 449 24.95 -42.68 35.24
N PHE A 450 24.60 -41.57 34.58
CA PHE A 450 25.50 -40.91 33.65
C PHE A 450 26.51 -40.07 34.39
N LEU A 451 27.78 -40.36 34.13
CA LEU A 451 28.85 -39.41 34.38
C LEU A 451 28.88 -38.39 33.25
N TRP A 452 28.74 -38.85 32.00
CA TRP A 452 28.62 -38.00 30.81
C TRP A 452 27.62 -38.61 29.82
N LYS A 453 26.75 -37.79 29.24
CA LYS A 453 25.75 -38.21 28.25
C LYS A 453 25.95 -37.41 26.96
N SER A 454 26.23 -38.13 25.89
CA SER A 454 26.27 -37.60 24.53
C SER A 454 24.98 -37.94 23.77
N ASP A 455 24.63 -37.11 22.79
CA ASP A 455 23.48 -37.28 21.90
C ASP A 455 23.76 -38.28 20.77
N ILE A 456 24.19 -39.49 21.14
CA ILE A 456 24.57 -40.55 20.19
C ILE A 456 23.36 -41.38 19.77
N SER A 457 23.19 -41.58 18.47
CA SER A 457 22.14 -42.43 17.90
C SER A 457 22.51 -43.92 17.91
N THR A 458 21.51 -44.79 18.05
CA THR A 458 21.67 -46.26 18.06
C THR A 458 21.81 -46.81 16.64
N PRO A 459 22.56 -47.90 16.41
CA PRO A 459 23.13 -48.82 17.41
C PRO A 459 24.44 -48.34 18.05
N LEU A 460 24.73 -48.79 19.27
CA LEU A 460 25.89 -48.37 20.06
C LEU A 460 26.85 -49.53 20.31
N ALA A 461 28.14 -49.26 20.26
CA ALA A 461 29.17 -50.12 20.81
C ALA A 461 29.34 -49.80 22.30
N CYS A 462 29.41 -50.83 23.14
CA CYS A 462 29.56 -50.71 24.58
C CYS A 462 30.83 -51.45 25.01
N ILE A 463 31.72 -50.74 25.70
CA ILE A 463 32.84 -51.34 26.44
C ILE A 463 32.52 -51.20 27.92
N GLU A 464 32.42 -52.33 28.61
CA GLU A 464 32.12 -52.43 30.04
C GLU A 464 33.35 -52.95 30.77
N VAL A 465 33.76 -52.25 31.83
CA VAL A 465 34.84 -52.65 32.75
C VAL A 465 34.21 -52.89 34.12
N GLU A 466 34.17 -54.14 34.52
CA GLU A 466 33.51 -54.63 35.73
C GLU A 466 34.55 -55.17 36.72
N ASP A 467 34.48 -54.70 37.97
CA ASP A 467 35.34 -55.10 39.08
C ASP A 467 34.53 -55.74 40.22
N GLN A 468 35.20 -56.55 41.03
CA GLN A 468 34.64 -57.19 42.24
C GLN A 468 35.16 -56.54 43.53
N GLY A 469 35.47 -55.24 43.47
CA GLY A 469 36.08 -54.48 44.55
C GLY A 469 35.07 -53.99 45.61
N ILE A 470 35.53 -53.04 46.42
CA ILE A 470 34.74 -52.48 47.54
C ILE A 470 33.51 -51.65 47.11
N GLY A 471 33.36 -51.32 45.82
CA GLY A 471 32.29 -50.48 45.31
C GLY A 471 32.35 -49.01 45.76
N ILE A 472 31.38 -48.22 45.31
CA ILE A 472 31.28 -46.76 45.51
C ILE A 472 29.91 -46.45 46.10
N GLU A 473 29.87 -45.65 47.17
CA GLU A 473 28.61 -45.15 47.74
C GLU A 473 27.91 -44.19 46.78
N GLU A 474 26.57 -44.23 46.75
CA GLU A 474 25.74 -43.41 45.85
C GLU A 474 26.03 -41.90 45.97
N ALA A 475 26.25 -41.41 47.19
CA ALA A 475 26.60 -40.01 47.46
C ALA A 475 27.92 -39.57 46.81
N ASN A 476 28.80 -40.52 46.49
CA ASN A 476 30.12 -40.25 45.92
C ASN A 476 30.15 -40.43 44.39
N LEU A 477 29.14 -41.07 43.77
CA LEU A 477 29.10 -41.34 42.32
C LEU A 477 29.18 -40.08 41.45
N ALA A 478 28.61 -38.95 41.90
CA ALA A 478 28.73 -37.68 41.17
C ALA A 478 30.10 -37.01 41.37
N ARG A 479 30.79 -37.34 42.46
CA ARG A 479 32.04 -36.68 42.87
C ARG A 479 33.29 -37.43 42.43
N VAL A 480 33.19 -38.71 42.07
CA VAL A 480 34.35 -39.50 41.60
C VAL A 480 35.01 -38.95 40.33
N ILE A 481 34.34 -38.06 39.59
CA ILE A 481 34.89 -37.36 38.42
C ILE A 481 35.48 -35.97 38.75
N GLU A 482 35.31 -35.47 39.98
CA GLU A 482 35.94 -34.23 40.42
C GLU A 482 37.47 -34.42 40.44
N PRO A 483 38.25 -33.51 39.81
CA PRO A 483 39.70 -33.58 39.87
C PRO A 483 40.20 -33.60 41.31
N PHE A 484 41.15 -34.50 41.62
CA PHE A 484 41.75 -34.68 42.96
C PHE A 484 40.81 -35.23 44.04
N TYR A 485 39.55 -35.57 43.70
CA TYR A 485 38.67 -36.25 44.63
C TYR A 485 39.12 -37.70 44.81
N THR A 486 39.42 -38.08 46.05
CA THR A 486 39.82 -39.45 46.42
C THR A 486 39.31 -39.78 47.81
N THR A 487 38.72 -40.96 47.97
CA THR A 487 38.36 -41.52 49.28
C THR A 487 39.57 -42.15 49.99
N LYS A 488 40.75 -42.12 49.36
CA LYS A 488 41.99 -42.80 49.78
C LYS A 488 43.09 -41.85 50.28
N ALA A 489 42.73 -40.64 50.72
CA ALA A 489 43.68 -39.57 51.08
C ALA A 489 44.71 -39.93 52.19
N PHE A 490 44.51 -41.04 52.93
CA PHE A 490 45.37 -41.44 54.07
C PHE A 490 45.90 -42.90 54.02
N SER A 491 45.82 -43.60 52.88
CA SER A 491 46.37 -44.98 52.76
C SER A 491 47.81 -45.05 52.22
N ALA A 492 48.52 -46.14 52.51
CA ALA A 492 49.93 -46.37 52.14
C ALA A 492 50.22 -46.36 50.61
N ARG A 493 49.19 -46.49 49.76
CA ARG A 493 49.21 -46.21 48.32
C ARG A 493 48.39 -44.93 48.10
N HIS A 494 49.04 -43.83 47.70
CA HIS A 494 48.37 -42.56 47.40
C HIS A 494 47.66 -42.66 46.05
N GLY A 495 46.32 -42.61 46.04
CA GLY A 495 45.54 -42.41 44.82
C GLY A 495 45.52 -40.92 44.48
N THR A 496 45.93 -40.53 43.27
CA THR A 496 46.02 -39.13 42.83
C THR A 496 44.67 -38.44 42.64
N GLY A 497 43.56 -39.20 42.61
CA GLY A 497 42.22 -38.67 42.33
C GLY A 497 42.07 -38.11 40.91
N LEU A 498 43.00 -38.43 40.00
CA LEU A 498 43.03 -37.92 38.63
C LEU A 498 42.55 -38.93 37.59
N GLY A 499 42.55 -40.23 37.92
CA GLY A 499 42.24 -41.31 36.97
C GLY A 499 40.84 -41.18 36.36
N LEU A 500 39.81 -41.05 37.21
CA LEU A 500 38.41 -40.96 36.74
C LEU A 500 38.05 -39.60 36.15
N SER A 501 38.66 -38.50 36.63
CA SER A 501 38.48 -37.18 36.00
C SER A 501 39.06 -37.15 34.58
N MET A 502 40.18 -37.86 34.34
CA MET A 502 40.73 -38.03 33.00
C MET A 502 39.81 -38.86 32.10
N VAL A 503 39.25 -39.96 32.63
CA VAL A 503 38.28 -40.78 31.88
C VAL A 503 37.05 -39.98 31.48
N TYR A 504 36.54 -39.12 32.38
CA TYR A 504 35.42 -38.23 32.10
C TYR A 504 35.74 -37.22 30.97
N GLU A 505 36.87 -36.53 31.03
CA GLU A 505 37.25 -35.56 29.98
C GLU A 505 37.55 -36.24 28.63
N MET A 506 38.18 -37.43 28.63
CA MET A 506 38.42 -38.19 27.39
C MET A 506 37.11 -38.68 26.76
N ALA A 507 36.15 -39.15 27.57
CA ALA A 507 34.83 -39.55 27.06
C ALA A 507 34.08 -38.36 26.44
N LYS A 508 34.17 -37.17 27.05
CA LYS A 508 33.62 -35.93 26.52
C LYS A 508 34.30 -35.49 25.23
N GLU A 509 35.62 -35.58 25.14
CA GLU A 509 36.39 -35.26 23.92
C GLU A 509 36.01 -36.17 22.74
N MET A 510 35.75 -37.44 23.03
CA MET A 510 35.32 -38.43 22.04
C MET A 510 33.83 -38.37 21.69
N ASP A 511 33.06 -37.49 22.34
CA ASP A 511 31.60 -37.50 22.27
C ASP A 511 30.99 -38.89 22.58
N ALA A 512 31.59 -39.62 23.52
CA ALA A 512 31.20 -40.97 23.94
C ALA A 512 30.50 -40.93 25.29
N SER A 513 29.34 -41.56 25.46
CA SER A 513 28.64 -41.54 26.76
C SER A 513 29.32 -42.43 27.80
N LEU A 514 29.43 -41.96 29.04
CA LEU A 514 30.07 -42.67 30.15
C LEU A 514 29.06 -42.88 31.29
N THR A 515 28.89 -44.13 31.71
CA THR A 515 28.01 -44.49 32.84
C THR A 515 28.76 -45.30 33.89
N VAL A 516 28.28 -45.21 35.13
CA VAL A 516 28.75 -46.04 36.24
C VAL A 516 27.55 -46.67 36.95
N GLU A 517 27.71 -47.93 37.34
CA GLU A 517 26.87 -48.62 38.30
C GLU A 517 27.78 -49.22 39.36
N SER A 518 27.52 -48.94 40.62
CA SER A 518 28.32 -49.49 41.71
C SER A 518 27.46 -49.66 42.94
N THR A 519 27.71 -50.74 43.68
CA THR A 519 27.05 -51.02 44.96
C THR A 519 28.14 -51.27 45.99
N PRO A 520 28.11 -50.61 47.16
CA PRO A 520 29.08 -50.86 48.22
C PRO A 520 29.20 -52.35 48.56
N GLY A 521 30.43 -52.87 48.54
CA GLY A 521 30.76 -54.27 48.81
C GLY A 521 30.50 -55.26 47.67
N GLN A 522 30.00 -54.82 46.51
CA GLN A 522 29.70 -55.69 45.36
C GLN A 522 30.47 -55.32 44.08
N GLY A 523 31.33 -54.31 44.14
CA GLY A 523 32.14 -53.86 43.00
C GLY A 523 31.52 -52.72 42.19
N SER A 524 32.17 -52.39 41.07
CA SER A 524 31.76 -51.31 40.17
C SER A 524 31.81 -51.74 38.71
N SER A 525 30.95 -51.14 37.91
CA SER A 525 30.84 -51.37 36.47
C SER A 525 30.80 -50.02 35.75
N PHE A 526 31.87 -49.71 35.02
CA PHE A 526 31.95 -48.53 34.16
C PHE A 526 31.67 -48.92 32.72
N ARG A 527 30.82 -48.15 32.02
CA ARG A 527 30.49 -48.41 30.61
C ARG A 527 30.69 -47.19 29.75
N ILE A 528 31.30 -47.40 28.59
CA ILE A 528 31.55 -46.39 27.57
C ILE A 528 30.72 -46.77 26.35
N PHE A 529 29.90 -45.83 25.86
CA PHE A 529 29.05 -45.99 24.70
C PHE A 529 29.54 -45.10 23.56
N ILE A 530 29.72 -45.72 22.39
CA ILE A 530 30.23 -45.09 21.18
C ILE A 530 29.26 -45.39 20.03
N ALA A 531 29.09 -44.47 19.09
CA ALA A 531 28.30 -44.71 17.88
C ALA A 531 28.91 -45.87 17.07
N LEU A 532 28.11 -46.87 16.70
CA LEU A 532 28.52 -47.81 15.65
C LEU A 532 28.38 -47.14 14.28
N LYS A 533 29.27 -47.52 13.37
CA LYS A 533 29.26 -47.06 11.98
C LYS A 533 28.20 -47.76 11.14
#